data_AF-A0A0P9IFK7-F1
#
_entry.id   AF-A0A0P9IFK7-F1
#
_cell.length_a   1.000
_cell.length_b   1.000
_cell.length_c   1.000
_cell.angle_alpha   90.00
_cell.angle_beta   90.00
_cell.angle_gamma   90.00
#
_symmetry.space_group_name_H-M   'P 1'
#
loop_
_entity.id
_entity.type
_entity.pdbx_description
1 polymer ?
#
loop_
_entity_poly.entity_id
_entity_poly.type
_entity_poly.pdbx_seq_one_letter_code
_entity_poly.pdbx_strand_id
1 'polypeptide(L)'
;MTATSQLFILTFTSWMSIKWAVDHKATLLEHWKAHSLLLFGPLIMGLSDTLLDSNFTQALAVPLTQLPPILRIDITTLHPLLIGGLYSTLFLMCFISYYLMTWIITTPMLIISVLAITISINFARMLAAIDREKTFLWLAIFTGAACMLWLTQL
;
A
#
# COMPACT_ATOMS: atom_id res chain seq x y z
N MET A 1 -30.22 7.94 7.35
CA MET A 1 -29.64 6.59 7.53
C MET A 1 -30.33 5.91 8.70
N THR A 2 -30.72 4.64 8.58
CA THR A 2 -31.31 3.88 9.70
C THR A 2 -30.22 3.50 10.71
N ALA A 3 -30.57 3.35 11.98
CA ALA A 3 -29.64 3.00 13.06
C ALA A 3 -28.81 1.74 12.75
N THR A 4 -29.41 0.76 12.06
CA THR A 4 -28.73 -0.44 11.57
C THR A 4 -27.62 -0.16 10.55
N SER A 5 -27.78 0.84 9.68
CA SER A 5 -26.75 1.20 8.69
C SER A 5 -25.60 1.97 9.33
N GLN A 6 -25.89 2.78 10.36
CA GLN A 6 -24.85 3.46 11.15
C GLN A 6 -24.05 2.46 11.99
N LEU A 7 -24.72 1.53 12.66
CA LEU A 7 -24.07 0.42 13.38
C LEU A 7 -23.19 -0.41 12.44
N PHE A 8 -23.68 -0.78 11.26
CA PHE A 8 -22.88 -1.50 10.28
C PHE A 8 -21.61 -0.75 9.89
N ILE A 9 -21.70 0.54 9.55
CA ILE A 9 -20.53 1.34 9.19
C ILE A 9 -19.56 1.44 10.37
N LEU A 10 -20.05 1.67 11.59
CA LEU A 10 -19.22 1.76 12.79
C LEU A 10 -18.48 0.45 13.07
N THR A 11 -19.19 -0.68 13.04
CA THR A 11 -18.58 -2.01 13.26
C THR A 11 -17.59 -2.31 12.15
N PHE A 12 -17.92 -1.96 10.90
CA PHE A 12 -17.04 -2.17 9.77
C PHE A 12 -15.77 -1.32 9.83
N THR A 13 -15.88 -0.02 10.13
CA THR A 13 -14.71 0.87 10.27
C THR A 13 -13.84 0.47 11.46
N SER A 14 -14.44 0.04 12.57
CA SER A 14 -13.73 -0.47 13.74
C SER A 14 -12.98 -1.76 13.40
N TRP A 15 -13.64 -2.72 12.74
CA TRP A 15 -13.02 -3.95 12.26
C TRP A 15 -11.89 -3.66 11.28
N MET A 16 -12.11 -2.74 10.35
CA MET A 16 -11.10 -2.31 9.39
C MET A 16 -9.89 -1.66 10.04
N SER A 17 -10.09 -0.83 11.06
CA SER A 17 -8.98 -0.21 11.79
C SER A 17 -8.10 -1.28 12.48
N ILE A 18 -8.73 -2.27 13.11
CA ILE A 18 -8.02 -3.38 13.75
C ILE A 18 -7.31 -4.23 12.70
N LYS A 19 -8.01 -4.63 11.63
CA LYS A 19 -7.43 -5.43 10.55
C LYS A 19 -6.29 -4.70 9.87
N TRP A 20 -6.44 -3.40 9.62
CA TRP A 20 -5.37 -2.55 9.10
C TRP A 20 -4.15 -2.59 10.01
N ALA A 21 -4.32 -2.40 11.32
CA ALA A 21 -3.20 -2.45 12.27
C ALA A 21 -2.50 -3.82 12.32
N VAL A 22 -3.27 -4.90 12.26
CA VAL A 22 -2.75 -6.28 12.27
C VAL A 22 -2.02 -6.59 10.96
N ASP A 23 -2.64 -6.32 9.81
CA ASP A 23 -2.07 -6.57 8.49
C ASP A 23 -0.85 -5.67 8.23
N HIS A 24 -0.89 -4.42 8.69
CA HIS A 24 0.26 -3.50 8.68
C HIS A 24 1.43 -4.06 9.46
N LYS A 25 1.20 -4.54 10.69
CA LYS A 25 2.24 -5.16 11.50
C LYS A 25 2.80 -6.43 10.86
N ALA A 26 1.93 -7.29 10.31
CA ALA A 26 2.34 -8.53 9.65
C ALA A 26 3.17 -8.24 8.39
N THR A 27 2.69 -7.32 7.55
CA THR A 27 3.38 -6.87 6.34
C THR A 27 4.76 -6.30 6.69
N LEU A 28 4.84 -5.41 7.69
CA LEU A 28 6.11 -4.87 8.14
C LEU A 28 7.06 -5.96 8.67
N LEU A 29 6.57 -6.93 9.44
CA LEU A 29 7.41 -8.02 9.97
C LEU A 29 7.96 -8.93 8.86
N GLU A 30 7.13 -9.29 7.89
CA GLU A 30 7.56 -10.11 6.74
C GLU A 30 8.55 -9.35 5.86
N HIS A 31 8.23 -8.10 5.54
CA HIS A 31 9.12 -7.27 4.74
C HIS A 31 10.42 -6.97 5.49
N TRP A 32 10.38 -6.74 6.79
CA TRP A 32 11.56 -6.55 7.63
C TRP A 32 12.49 -7.76 7.60
N LYS A 33 11.95 -8.97 7.72
CA LYS A 33 12.77 -10.19 7.62
C LYS A 33 13.47 -10.31 6.27
N ALA A 34 12.79 -9.97 5.18
CA ALA A 34 13.35 -10.07 3.84
C ALA A 34 14.30 -8.90 3.48
N HIS A 35 14.02 -7.68 3.95
CA HIS A 35 14.67 -6.46 3.48
C HIS A 35 15.61 -5.82 4.51
N SER A 36 15.63 -6.28 5.76
CA SER A 36 16.53 -5.73 6.80
C SER A 36 17.99 -5.84 6.39
N LEU A 37 18.41 -6.97 5.80
CA LEU A 37 19.79 -7.11 5.30
C LEU A 37 20.08 -6.16 4.14
N LEU A 38 19.09 -5.90 3.27
CA LEU A 38 19.25 -4.94 2.17
C LEU A 38 19.36 -3.50 2.69
N LEU A 39 18.56 -3.14 3.71
CA LEU A 39 18.58 -1.82 4.33
C LEU A 39 19.85 -1.56 5.15
N PHE A 40 20.24 -2.51 6.00
CA PHE A 40 21.34 -2.32 6.94
C PHE A 40 22.66 -2.89 6.45
N GLY A 41 22.65 -3.79 5.46
CA GLY A 41 23.85 -4.42 4.91
C GLY A 41 24.91 -3.41 4.47
N PRO A 42 24.57 -2.40 3.65
CA PRO A 42 25.54 -1.36 3.28
C PRO A 42 26.10 -0.59 4.48
N LEU A 43 25.27 -0.33 5.49
CA LEU A 43 25.68 0.33 6.74
C LEU A 43 26.63 -0.54 7.57
N ILE A 44 26.36 -1.85 7.66
CA ILE A 44 27.22 -2.84 8.30
C ILE A 44 28.54 -2.97 7.55
N MET A 45 28.53 -2.95 6.21
CA MET A 45 29.75 -2.92 5.39
C MET A 45 30.59 -1.67 5.69
N GLY A 46 29.97 -0.49 5.74
CA GLY A 46 30.67 0.75 6.09
C GLY A 46 31.23 0.73 7.52
N LEU A 47 30.50 0.16 8.47
CA LEU A 47 30.96 0.00 9.85
C LEU A 47 32.11 -1.01 9.94
N SER A 48 32.04 -2.12 9.20
CA SER A 48 33.09 -3.14 9.14
C SER A 48 34.36 -2.57 8.55
N ASP A 49 34.27 -1.79 7.47
CA ASP A 49 35.43 -1.12 6.88
C ASP A 49 36.05 -0.08 7.83
N THR A 50 35.22 0.62 8.61
CA THR A 50 35.71 1.60 9.59
C THR A 50 36.43 0.93 10.77
N LEU A 51 35.99 -0.25 11.21
CA LEU A 51 36.51 -0.93 12.40
C LEU A 51 37.58 -1.99 12.10
N LEU A 52 37.50 -2.64 10.94
CA LEU A 52 38.27 -3.84 10.58
C LEU A 52 39.07 -3.67 9.28
N ASP A 53 38.99 -2.52 8.62
CA ASP A 53 39.71 -2.21 7.38
C ASP A 53 39.44 -3.22 6.23
N SER A 54 38.20 -3.72 6.15
CA SER A 54 37.78 -4.83 5.29
C SER A 54 37.54 -4.49 3.81
N ASN A 55 37.56 -3.20 3.43
CA ASN A 55 37.35 -2.69 2.06
C ASN A 55 36.05 -3.15 1.33
N PHE A 56 35.01 -3.61 2.04
CA PHE A 56 33.73 -4.04 1.46
C PHE A 56 32.98 -2.93 0.73
N THR A 57 33.02 -1.70 1.24
CA THR A 57 32.34 -0.53 0.65
C THR A 57 32.94 -0.10 -0.69
N GLN A 58 34.15 -0.54 -1.05
CA GLN A 58 34.72 -0.28 -2.37
C GLN A 58 33.83 -0.84 -3.49
N ALA A 59 33.23 -2.02 -3.27
CA ALA A 59 32.29 -2.61 -4.23
C ALA A 59 31.05 -1.72 -4.47
N LEU A 60 30.61 -1.00 -3.42
CA LEU A 60 29.51 -0.04 -3.50
C LEU A 60 29.97 1.32 -4.08
N ALA A 61 31.25 1.66 -3.96
CA ALA A 61 31.80 2.90 -4.48
C ALA A 61 31.95 2.88 -6.01
N VAL A 62 32.23 1.72 -6.62
CA VAL A 62 32.49 1.60 -8.07
C VAL A 62 31.35 2.17 -8.93
N PRO A 63 30.06 1.81 -8.74
CA PRO A 63 28.97 2.40 -9.50
C PRO A 63 28.83 3.91 -9.31
N LEU A 64 29.14 4.42 -8.11
CA LEU A 64 29.06 5.84 -7.81
C LEU A 64 30.11 6.63 -8.62
N THR A 65 31.28 6.05 -8.92
CA THR A 65 32.31 6.75 -9.71
C THR A 65 31.88 7.05 -11.14
N GLN A 66 30.83 6.39 -11.63
CA GLN A 66 30.23 6.65 -12.94
C GLN A 66 29.20 7.81 -12.92
N LEU A 67 28.94 8.41 -11.76
CA LEU A 67 28.04 9.55 -11.65
C LEU A 67 28.55 10.75 -12.44
N PRO A 68 27.65 11.61 -12.97
CA PRO A 68 28.06 12.73 -13.80
C PRO A 68 29.08 13.63 -13.11
N PRO A 69 30.17 14.03 -13.80
CA PRO A 69 31.24 14.84 -13.22
C PRO A 69 30.79 16.24 -12.78
N ILE A 70 29.57 16.66 -13.14
CA ILE A 70 28.90 17.85 -12.63
C ILE A 70 28.79 17.85 -11.09
N LEU A 71 28.66 16.67 -10.47
CA LEU A 71 28.57 16.57 -9.01
C LEU A 71 29.89 16.90 -8.31
N ARG A 72 31.05 16.79 -8.99
CA ARG A 72 32.40 17.04 -8.44
C ARG A 72 32.66 16.38 -7.06
N ILE A 73 31.97 15.28 -6.76
CA ILE A 73 32.17 14.55 -5.50
C ILE A 73 33.26 13.52 -5.75
N ASP A 74 34.39 13.66 -5.05
CA ASP A 74 35.42 12.63 -5.05
C ASP A 74 35.02 11.50 -4.09
N ILE A 75 34.39 10.48 -4.65
CA ILE A 75 33.87 9.33 -3.90
C ILE A 75 35.00 8.55 -3.23
N THR A 76 36.23 8.61 -3.75
CA THR A 76 37.38 7.90 -3.15
C THR A 76 37.80 8.50 -1.81
N THR A 77 37.38 9.72 -1.52
CA THR A 77 37.65 10.42 -0.25
C THR A 77 36.53 10.29 0.77
N LEU A 78 35.39 9.70 0.39
CA LEU A 78 34.25 9.55 1.28
C LEU A 78 34.51 8.46 2.32
N HIS A 79 34.14 8.77 3.56
CA HIS A 79 34.22 7.80 4.66
C HIS A 79 33.33 6.57 4.34
N PRO A 80 33.80 5.32 4.57
CA PRO A 80 33.04 4.10 4.27
C PRO A 80 31.61 4.09 4.84
N LEU A 81 31.46 4.61 6.06
CA LEU A 81 30.16 4.78 6.72
C LEU A 81 29.18 5.67 5.92
N LEU A 82 29.67 6.72 5.25
CA LEU A 82 28.83 7.61 4.43
C LEU A 82 28.34 6.90 3.17
N ILE A 83 29.21 6.10 2.52
CA ILE A 83 28.84 5.30 1.35
C ILE A 83 27.78 4.28 1.75
N GLY A 84 28.01 3.54 2.84
CA GLY A 84 27.03 2.61 3.42
C GLY A 84 25.71 3.29 3.79
N GLY A 85 25.77 4.44 4.44
CA GLY A 85 24.61 5.24 4.82
C GLY A 85 23.81 5.74 3.62
N LEU A 86 24.47 6.17 2.54
CA LEU A 86 23.83 6.63 1.31
C LEU A 86 23.00 5.52 0.67
N TYR A 87 23.59 4.33 0.47
CA TYR A 87 22.87 3.18 -0.07
C TYR A 87 21.73 2.72 0.84
N SER A 88 21.98 2.66 2.14
CA SER A 88 20.96 2.28 3.14
C SER A 88 19.75 3.23 3.10
N THR A 89 20.02 4.54 2.99
CA THR A 89 18.98 5.57 2.87
C THR A 89 18.22 5.44 1.55
N LEU A 90 18.92 5.17 0.45
CA LEU A 90 18.28 4.96 -0.85
C LEU A 90 17.33 3.75 -0.81
N PHE A 91 17.78 2.61 -0.27
CA PHE A 91 16.93 1.43 -0.12
C PHE A 91 15.74 1.69 0.82
N LEU A 92 15.95 2.43 1.92
CA LEU A 92 14.87 2.84 2.81
C LEU A 92 13.82 3.70 2.08
N MET A 93 14.25 4.67 1.28
CA MET A 93 13.34 5.53 0.51
C MET A 93 12.53 4.73 -0.52
N CYS A 94 13.17 3.79 -1.23
CA CYS A 94 12.48 2.86 -2.12
C CYS A 94 11.45 2.00 -1.37
N PHE A 95 11.82 1.48 -0.20
CA PHE A 95 10.94 0.66 0.63
C PHE A 95 9.71 1.46 1.09
N ILE A 96 9.91 2.67 1.63
CA ILE A 96 8.81 3.54 2.08
C ILE A 96 7.88 3.87 0.91
N SER A 97 8.44 4.20 -0.25
CA SER A 97 7.67 4.54 -1.45
C SER A 97 6.81 3.36 -1.92
N TYR A 98 7.42 2.17 -2.02
CA TYR A 98 6.71 0.94 -2.36
C TYR A 98 5.58 0.66 -1.38
N TYR A 99 5.87 0.75 -0.08
CA TYR A 99 4.91 0.53 0.98
C TYR A 99 3.72 1.49 0.90
N LEU A 100 3.99 2.79 0.70
CA LEU A 100 2.93 3.79 0.53
C LEU A 100 2.07 3.51 -0.69
N MET A 101 2.67 3.13 -1.83
CA MET A 101 1.90 2.76 -3.02
C MET A 101 0.96 1.58 -2.76
N THR A 102 1.42 0.55 -2.03
CA THR A 102 0.57 -0.58 -1.65
C THR A 102 -0.67 -0.11 -0.91
N TRP A 103 -0.54 0.81 0.04
CA TRP A 103 -1.69 1.33 0.81
C TRP A 103 -2.59 2.25 0.00
N ILE A 104 -2.01 3.10 -0.86
CA ILE A 104 -2.77 3.98 -1.77
C ILE A 104 -3.64 3.15 -2.71
N ILE A 105 -3.21 1.95 -3.12
CA ILE A 105 -3.98 1.08 -4.02
C ILE A 105 -5.00 0.22 -3.27
N THR A 106 -4.57 -0.41 -2.17
CA THR A 106 -5.40 -1.39 -1.43
C THR A 106 -6.55 -0.73 -0.67
N THR A 107 -6.32 0.46 -0.09
CA THR A 107 -7.34 1.15 0.72
C THR A 107 -8.57 1.55 -0.09
N PRO A 108 -8.44 2.22 -1.26
CA PRO A 108 -9.61 2.56 -2.09
C PRO A 108 -10.33 1.32 -2.60
N MET A 109 -9.60 0.27 -3.00
CA MET A 109 -10.23 -0.96 -3.48
C MET A 109 -11.10 -1.61 -2.42
N LEU A 110 -10.64 -1.57 -1.16
CA LEU A 110 -11.41 -2.05 -0.03
C LEU A 110 -12.65 -1.16 0.23
N ILE A 111 -12.52 0.16 0.17
CA ILE A 111 -13.67 1.08 0.30
C ILE A 111 -14.71 0.79 -0.80
N ILE A 112 -14.27 0.63 -2.06
CA ILE A 112 -15.15 0.29 -3.19
C ILE A 112 -15.88 -1.03 -2.92
N SER A 113 -15.18 -2.06 -2.42
CA SER A 113 -15.77 -3.36 -2.10
C SER A 113 -16.88 -3.25 -1.06
N VAL A 114 -16.70 -2.39 -0.06
CA VAL A 114 -17.66 -2.15 1.02
C VAL A 114 -18.85 -1.36 0.55
N LEU A 115 -18.60 -0.32 -0.26
CA LEU A 115 -19.65 0.45 -0.90
C LEU A 115 -20.50 -0.44 -1.80
N ALA A 116 -19.89 -1.34 -2.56
CA ALA A 116 -20.62 -2.31 -3.39
C ALA A 116 -21.59 -3.16 -2.55
N ILE A 117 -21.12 -3.75 -1.45
CA ILE A 117 -21.96 -4.55 -0.54
C ILE A 117 -23.08 -3.67 0.08
N THR A 118 -22.73 -2.47 0.55
CA THR A 118 -23.67 -1.55 1.21
C THR A 118 -24.77 -1.11 0.25
N ILE A 119 -24.42 -0.81 -1.00
CA ILE A 119 -25.36 -0.46 -2.08
C ILE A 119 -26.29 -1.63 -2.32
N SER A 120 -25.79 -2.86 -2.46
CA SER A 120 -26.63 -4.05 -2.66
C SER A 120 -27.62 -4.28 -1.52
N ILE A 121 -27.19 -4.11 -0.25
CA ILE A 121 -28.07 -4.25 0.92
C ILE A 121 -29.15 -3.16 0.92
N ASN A 122 -28.77 -1.90 0.70
CA ASN A 122 -29.72 -0.79 0.68
C ASN A 122 -30.72 -0.92 -0.48
N PHE A 123 -30.25 -1.39 -1.64
CA PHE A 123 -31.09 -1.63 -2.80
C PHE A 123 -32.09 -2.77 -2.53
N ALA A 124 -31.66 -3.89 -1.95
CA ALA A 124 -32.57 -4.97 -1.55
C ALA A 124 -33.62 -4.50 -0.53
N ARG A 125 -33.23 -3.66 0.44
CA ARG A 125 -34.17 -3.06 1.40
C ARG A 125 -35.16 -2.10 0.74
N MET A 126 -34.71 -1.31 -0.24
CA MET A 126 -35.57 -0.43 -1.03
C MET A 126 -36.62 -1.25 -1.77
N LEU A 127 -36.23 -2.32 -2.46
CA LEU A 127 -37.14 -3.20 -3.17
C LEU A 127 -38.18 -3.85 -2.22
N ALA A 128 -37.73 -4.32 -1.05
CA ALA A 128 -38.61 -4.91 -0.05
C ALA A 128 -39.56 -3.89 0.59
N ALA A 129 -39.19 -2.61 0.63
CA ALA A 129 -40.04 -1.53 1.11
C ALA A 129 -41.12 -1.10 0.09
N ILE A 130 -40.88 -1.30 -1.20
CA ILE A 130 -41.87 -1.06 -2.26
C ILE A 130 -42.93 -2.16 -2.23
N ASP A 131 -42.50 -3.42 -2.33
CA ASP A 131 -43.40 -4.58 -2.25
C ASP A 131 -42.61 -5.81 -1.77
N ARG A 132 -43.01 -6.31 -0.60
CA ARG A 132 -42.35 -7.43 0.07
C ARG A 132 -42.71 -8.79 -0.55
N GLU A 133 -43.87 -8.91 -1.18
CA GLU A 133 -44.32 -10.17 -1.80
C GLU A 133 -43.75 -10.33 -3.22
N LYS A 134 -43.49 -9.21 -3.91
CA LYS A 134 -43.04 -9.19 -5.31
C LYS A 134 -41.66 -8.57 -5.50
N THR A 135 -40.76 -8.74 -4.53
CA THR A 135 -39.41 -8.14 -4.55
C THR A 135 -38.59 -8.53 -5.80
N PHE A 136 -38.76 -9.76 -6.31
CA PHE A 136 -38.11 -10.22 -7.53
C PHE A 136 -38.62 -9.50 -8.80
N LEU A 137 -39.93 -9.20 -8.86
CA LEU A 137 -40.51 -8.45 -9.97
C LEU A 137 -39.91 -7.04 -10.04
N TRP A 138 -39.82 -6.35 -8.89
CA TRP A 138 -39.25 -5.01 -8.82
C TRP A 138 -37.76 -4.99 -9.17
N LEU A 139 -37.00 -6.02 -8.75
CA LEU A 139 -35.61 -6.19 -9.17
C LEU A 139 -35.50 -6.24 -10.70
N ALA A 140 -36.32 -7.08 -11.35
CA ALA A 140 -36.31 -7.25 -12.81
C ALA A 140 -36.71 -5.97 -13.56
N ILE A 141 -37.68 -5.21 -13.03
CA ILE A 141 -38.07 -3.90 -13.60
C ILE A 141 -36.90 -2.90 -13.49
N PHE A 142 -36.25 -2.82 -12.33
CA PHE A 142 -35.13 -1.89 -12.12
C PHE A 142 -33.92 -2.24 -12.98
N THR A 143 -33.53 -3.52 -13.06
CA THR A 143 -32.42 -3.94 -13.93
C THR A 143 -32.76 -3.75 -15.41
N GLY A 144 -34.00 -4.06 -15.82
CA GLY A 144 -34.47 -3.80 -17.18
C GLY A 144 -34.41 -2.31 -17.55
N ALA A 145 -34.88 -1.42 -16.65
CA ALA A 145 -34.81 0.03 -16.85
C ALA A 145 -33.36 0.53 -16.92
N ALA A 146 -32.47 0.04 -16.05
CA ALA A 146 -31.05 0.39 -16.08
C ALA A 146 -30.36 -0.05 -17.38
N CYS A 147 -30.64 -1.28 -17.85
CA CYS A 147 -30.13 -1.78 -19.13
C CYS A 147 -30.63 -0.93 -20.30
N MET A 148 -31.92 -0.55 -20.30
CA MET A 148 -32.49 0.30 -21.34
C MET A 148 -31.85 1.70 -21.35
N LEU A 149 -31.66 2.32 -20.18
CA LEU A 149 -30.98 3.61 -20.06
C LEU A 149 -29.53 3.52 -20.56
N TRP A 150 -28.81 2.45 -20.21
CA TRP A 150 -27.45 2.22 -20.70
C TRP A 150 -27.41 2.09 -22.23
N LEU A 151 -28.32 1.32 -22.80
CA LEU A 151 -28.47 1.15 -24.25
C LEU A 151 -28.75 2.48 -24.97
N THR A 152 -29.41 3.45 -24.33
CA THR A 152 -29.65 4.77 -24.92
C THR A 152 -28.44 5.72 -24.85
N GLN A 153 -27.40 5.37 -24.08
CA GLN A 153 -26.17 6.16 -23.96
C GLN A 153 -25.00 5.61 -24.80
N LEU A 154 -25.17 4.43 -25.40
CA LEU A 154 -24.28 3.85 -26.40
C LEU A 154 -24.65 4.35 -27.81
#